data_AF-A0A137NYD1-F1
#
_entry.id   AF-A0A137NYD1-F1
#
_cell.length_a   1.000
_cell.length_b   1.000
_cell.length_c   1.000
_cell.angle_alpha   90.00
_cell.angle_beta   90.00
_cell.angle_gamma   90.00
#
_symmetry.space_group_name_H-M   'P 1'
#
loop_
_entity.id
_entity.type
_entity.pdbx_description
1 polymer ?
#
loop_
_entity_poly.entity_id
_entity_poly.type
_entity_poly.pdbx_seq_one_letter_code
_entity_poly.pdbx_strand_id
1 'polypeptide(L)'
;MTSLLSVNKWIGVAYEQFTGQSIETFRFIPGTTTLSTFKQSVGFCAAYVCVIFSIKYIMRERKPIESKFLFRIHNLFLSVLSLTLLLGFLEEMIPAWFNNGFFYAVCSQKALTPQVELLLYINYLTKYYELIDTLFLVFGKKDLKFLHWYHHAMTAILCQVQLESETITSWTVVSLNLFVHVVMYYYYFLTTLNIRVWWKKYITVIQIIQFVLDITIISLVSYTYIAYNYHPTWINWGNCHGNLWAASFGAGLLASYLLLFIKFFITTYNKPKVAKKTVEPKKEQ
;
A
#
# COMPACT_ATOMS: atom_id res chain seq x y z
N MET A 1 33.07 2.20 6.25
CA MET A 1 32.35 0.93 6.58
C MET A 1 30.82 1.04 6.44
N THR A 2 30.27 2.24 6.22
CA THR A 2 28.82 2.50 6.06
C THR A 2 28.23 2.15 4.68
N SER A 3 29.04 2.01 3.63
CA SER A 3 28.51 1.87 2.27
C SER A 3 27.98 0.48 1.88
N LEU A 4 28.23 -0.57 2.67
CA LEU A 4 27.78 -1.95 2.37
C LEU A 4 26.36 -2.21 2.90
N LEU A 5 25.95 -1.46 3.93
CA LEU A 5 24.65 -1.54 4.59
C LEU A 5 23.60 -0.58 4.00
N SER A 6 24.02 0.32 3.09
CA SER A 6 23.11 1.28 2.43
C SER A 6 22.19 0.55 1.46
N VAL A 7 20.90 0.52 1.77
CA VAL A 7 19.88 -0.10 0.92
C VAL A 7 19.66 0.74 -0.32
N ASN A 8 19.68 2.07 -0.21
CA ASN A 8 19.55 2.96 -1.36
C ASN A 8 20.70 2.81 -2.36
N LYS A 9 21.93 2.52 -1.90
CA LYS A 9 23.03 2.20 -2.80
C LYS A 9 22.74 0.95 -3.65
N TRP A 10 22.23 -0.12 -3.03
CA TRP A 10 21.87 -1.35 -3.75
C TRP A 10 20.71 -1.12 -4.73
N ILE A 11 19.70 -0.35 -4.32
CA ILE A 11 18.59 0.05 -5.20
C ILE A 11 19.11 0.85 -6.39
N GLY A 12 20.01 1.81 -6.15
CA GLY A 12 20.63 2.63 -7.20
C GLY A 12 21.43 1.80 -8.20
N VAL A 13 22.27 0.87 -7.72
CA VAL A 13 23.04 -0.05 -8.59
C VAL A 13 22.10 -0.93 -9.41
N ALA A 14 21.05 -1.49 -8.80
CA ALA A 14 20.07 -2.29 -9.53
C ALA A 14 19.36 -1.45 -10.60
N TYR A 15 18.91 -0.24 -10.25
CA TYR A 15 18.26 0.69 -11.16
C TYR A 15 19.15 1.03 -12.37
N GLU A 16 20.41 1.36 -12.13
CA GLU A 16 21.38 1.68 -13.17
C GLU A 16 21.67 0.47 -14.07
N GLN A 17 21.75 -0.74 -13.50
CA GLN A 17 21.90 -1.96 -14.30
C GLN A 17 20.70 -2.26 -15.20
N PHE A 18 19.47 -2.00 -14.71
CA PHE A 18 18.25 -2.26 -15.48
C PHE A 18 17.94 -1.18 -16.52
N THR A 19 18.27 0.09 -16.24
CA THR A 19 17.85 1.23 -17.07
C THR A 19 19.00 1.92 -17.80
N GLY A 20 20.24 1.69 -17.38
CA GLY A 20 21.42 2.44 -17.84
C GLY A 20 21.47 3.88 -17.32
N GLN A 21 20.60 4.27 -16.39
CA GLN A 21 20.50 5.64 -15.87
C GLN A 21 20.84 5.71 -14.37
N SER A 22 21.47 6.81 -13.96
CA SER A 22 21.76 7.05 -12.54
C SER A 22 20.51 7.46 -11.77
N ILE A 23 20.39 6.97 -10.53
CA ILE A 23 19.33 7.36 -9.60
C ILE A 23 19.25 8.88 -9.38
N GLU A 24 20.38 9.58 -9.42
CA GLU A 24 20.44 11.04 -9.21
C GLU A 24 19.72 11.82 -10.31
N THR A 25 19.57 11.21 -11.49
CA THR A 25 18.87 11.80 -12.64
C THR A 25 17.40 11.40 -12.72
N PHE A 26 16.94 10.54 -11.81
CA PHE A 26 15.56 10.06 -11.85
C PHE A 26 14.58 11.20 -11.56
N ARG A 27 13.57 11.30 -12.44
CA ARG A 27 12.38 12.12 -12.29
C ARG A 27 11.20 11.35 -12.84
N PHE A 28 10.08 11.39 -12.13
CA PHE A 28 8.81 10.90 -12.61
C PHE A 28 8.21 11.93 -13.58
N ILE A 29 8.18 11.59 -14.87
CA ILE A 29 7.71 12.50 -15.91
C ILE A 29 6.47 11.88 -16.57
N PRO A 30 5.27 12.47 -16.36
CA PRO A 30 4.05 12.02 -17.00
C PRO A 30 4.16 11.97 -18.53
N GLY A 31 3.85 10.81 -19.12
CA GLY A 31 3.93 10.56 -20.55
C GLY A 31 5.27 9.98 -21.03
N THR A 32 6.34 10.07 -20.24
CA THR A 32 7.66 9.51 -20.58
C THR A 32 7.98 8.28 -19.74
N THR A 33 7.77 8.38 -18.42
CA THR A 33 8.03 7.26 -17.50
C THR A 33 7.00 6.13 -17.74
N THR A 34 7.35 4.87 -17.50
CA THR A 34 6.42 3.75 -17.73
C THR A 34 5.19 3.85 -16.81
N LEU A 35 3.99 3.65 -17.38
CA LEU A 35 2.70 3.78 -16.71
C LEU A 35 2.50 5.12 -16.00
N SER A 36 3.01 6.20 -16.57
CA SER A 36 3.10 7.51 -15.89
C SER A 36 1.93 8.45 -16.13
N THR A 37 0.89 8.03 -16.86
CA THR A 37 -0.30 8.88 -17.07
C THR A 37 -1.50 8.35 -16.31
N PHE A 38 -2.29 9.26 -15.75
CA PHE A 38 -3.56 8.95 -15.11
C PHE A 38 -4.49 8.07 -15.97
N LYS A 39 -4.57 8.36 -17.28
CA LYS A 39 -5.39 7.56 -18.23
C LYS A 39 -4.90 6.11 -18.35
N GLN A 40 -3.59 5.90 -18.39
CA GLN A 40 -3.01 4.54 -18.42
C GLN A 40 -3.31 3.80 -17.12
N SER A 41 -3.15 4.46 -15.96
CA SER A 41 -3.41 3.84 -14.65
C SER A 41 -4.88 3.42 -14.49
N VAL A 42 -5.82 4.32 -14.83
CA VAL A 42 -7.26 4.03 -14.82
C VAL A 42 -7.61 2.94 -15.82
N GLY A 43 -7.08 3.01 -17.04
CA GLY A 43 -7.28 1.98 -18.07
C GLY A 43 -6.79 0.60 -17.63
N PHE A 44 -5.62 0.53 -16.99
CA PHE A 44 -5.07 -0.71 -16.44
C PHE A 44 -5.97 -1.25 -15.32
N CYS A 45 -6.40 -0.41 -14.38
CA CYS A 45 -7.26 -0.84 -13.27
C CYS A 45 -8.63 -1.32 -13.77
N ALA A 46 -9.21 -0.65 -14.77
CA ALA A 46 -10.44 -1.10 -15.41
C ALA A 46 -10.26 -2.45 -16.11
N ALA A 47 -9.18 -2.61 -16.88
CA ALA A 47 -8.83 -3.87 -17.53
C ALA A 47 -8.62 -4.99 -16.50
N TYR A 48 -7.91 -4.71 -15.41
CA TYR A 48 -7.72 -5.63 -14.28
C TYR A 48 -9.07 -6.09 -13.72
N VAL A 49 -10.00 -5.18 -13.40
CA VAL A 49 -11.33 -5.55 -12.89
C VAL A 49 -12.09 -6.41 -13.91
N CYS A 50 -12.09 -6.05 -15.19
CA CYS A 50 -12.73 -6.86 -16.22
C CYS A 50 -12.13 -8.27 -16.31
N VAL A 51 -10.79 -8.38 -16.29
CA VAL A 51 -10.07 -9.65 -16.37
C VAL A 51 -10.34 -10.53 -15.16
N ILE A 52 -10.24 -10.02 -13.93
CA ILE A 52 -10.43 -10.86 -12.72
C ILE A 52 -11.85 -11.43 -12.64
N PHE A 53 -12.87 -10.65 -13.01
CA PHE A 53 -14.26 -11.12 -12.99
C PHE A 53 -14.55 -12.08 -14.15
N SER A 54 -13.92 -11.88 -15.31
CA SER A 54 -13.98 -12.82 -16.43
C SER A 54 -13.34 -14.16 -16.08
N ILE A 55 -12.14 -14.16 -15.50
CA ILE A 55 -11.47 -15.38 -15.02
C ILE A 55 -12.32 -16.04 -13.93
N LYS A 56 -12.86 -15.28 -12.97
CA LYS A 56 -13.74 -15.80 -11.91
C LYS A 56 -14.98 -16.48 -12.48
N TYR A 57 -15.56 -15.96 -13.56
CA TYR A 57 -16.68 -16.59 -14.26
C TYR A 57 -16.27 -17.90 -14.92
N ILE A 58 -15.18 -17.92 -15.68
CA ILE A 58 -14.64 -19.12 -16.34
C ILE A 58 -14.28 -20.21 -15.33
N MET A 59 -13.71 -19.81 -14.19
CA MET A 59 -13.32 -20.75 -13.13
C MET A 59 -14.50 -21.46 -12.46
N ARG A 60 -15.76 -21.00 -12.62
CA ARG A 60 -16.93 -21.68 -12.03
C ARG A 60 -16.99 -23.15 -12.43
N GLU A 61 -16.79 -23.43 -13.71
CA GLU A 61 -16.85 -24.77 -14.30
C GLU A 61 -15.53 -25.56 -14.21
N ARG A 62 -14.47 -25.00 -13.63
CA ARG A 62 -13.14 -25.64 -13.56
C ARG A 62 -12.77 -26.09 -12.14
N LYS A 63 -11.81 -27.00 -12.00
CA LYS A 63 -11.23 -27.33 -10.69
C LYS A 63 -10.31 -26.21 -10.21
N PRO A 64 -10.17 -25.96 -8.89
CA PRO A 64 -9.27 -24.93 -8.38
C PRO A 64 -7.83 -25.23 -8.80
N ILE A 65 -7.12 -24.20 -9.24
CA ILE A 65 -5.71 -24.27 -9.65
C ILE A 65 -4.90 -23.57 -8.57
N GLU A 66 -4.30 -24.33 -7.66
CA GLU A 66 -3.51 -23.80 -6.55
C GLU A 66 -2.05 -24.26 -6.69
N SER A 67 -1.13 -23.30 -6.85
CA SER A 67 0.30 -23.57 -6.77
C SER A 67 0.88 -22.99 -5.49
N LYS A 68 1.08 -23.87 -4.49
CA LYS A 68 1.67 -23.48 -3.20
C LYS A 68 3.10 -22.94 -3.36
N PHE A 69 3.86 -23.46 -4.32
CA PHE A 69 5.23 -23.04 -4.58
C PHE A 69 5.29 -21.62 -5.15
N LEU A 70 4.49 -21.33 -6.19
CA LEU A 70 4.42 -19.99 -6.77
C LEU A 70 3.88 -18.98 -5.75
N PHE A 71 2.83 -19.34 -5.02
CA PHE A 71 2.29 -18.48 -3.96
C PHE A 71 3.34 -18.21 -2.87
N ARG A 72 4.13 -19.21 -2.47
CA ARG A 72 5.22 -19.04 -1.49
C ARG A 72 6.27 -18.05 -1.98
N ILE A 73 6.79 -18.23 -3.20
CA ILE A 73 7.81 -17.34 -3.77
C ILE A 73 7.28 -15.92 -3.87
N HIS A 74 6.04 -15.77 -4.37
CA HIS A 74 5.38 -14.48 -4.51
C HIS A 74 5.26 -13.72 -3.20
N ASN A 75 4.74 -14.35 -2.14
CA ASN A 75 4.60 -13.70 -0.84
C ASN A 75 5.97 -13.39 -0.20
N LEU A 76 6.95 -14.28 -0.33
CA LEU A 76 8.30 -14.01 0.19
C LEU A 76 8.95 -12.83 -0.55
N PHE A 77 8.82 -12.80 -1.88
CA PHE A 77 9.30 -11.71 -2.71
C PHE A 77 8.66 -10.38 -2.31
N LEU A 78 7.33 -10.31 -2.19
CA LEU A 78 6.64 -9.08 -1.76
C LEU A 78 7.02 -8.65 -0.35
N SER A 79 7.23 -9.59 0.57
CA SER A 79 7.71 -9.27 1.92
C SER A 79 9.12 -8.66 1.90
N VAL A 80 10.05 -9.25 1.14
CA VAL A 80 11.43 -8.76 1.02
C VAL A 80 11.47 -7.42 0.28
N LEU A 81 10.75 -7.30 -0.83
CA LEU A 81 10.65 -6.06 -1.61
C LEU A 81 10.07 -4.92 -0.75
N SER A 82 9.01 -5.20 0.03
CA SER A 82 8.43 -4.20 0.92
C SER A 82 9.41 -3.75 2.00
N LEU A 83 10.21 -4.69 2.54
CA LEU A 83 11.25 -4.38 3.53
C LEU A 83 12.37 -3.54 2.91
N THR A 84 12.82 -3.88 1.71
CA THR A 84 13.85 -3.14 0.98
C THR A 84 13.40 -1.70 0.72
N LEU A 85 12.18 -1.49 0.23
CA LEU A 85 11.65 -0.14 0.01
C LEU A 85 11.48 0.64 1.32
N LEU A 86 10.99 -0.02 2.37
CA LEU A 86 10.86 0.60 3.69
C LEU A 86 12.21 1.07 4.23
N LEU A 87 13.23 0.21 4.18
CA LEU A 87 14.57 0.57 4.63
C LEU A 87 15.17 1.70 3.78
N GLY A 88 14.92 1.71 2.46
CA GLY A 88 15.32 2.83 1.60
C GLY A 88 14.66 4.15 1.99
N PHE A 89 13.36 4.16 2.29
CA PHE A 89 12.68 5.36 2.79
C PHE A 89 13.24 5.80 4.13
N LEU A 90 13.45 4.87 5.07
CA LEU A 90 14.00 5.20 6.39
C LEU A 90 15.42 5.75 6.29
N GLU A 91 16.24 5.23 5.39
CA GLU A 91 17.62 5.71 5.16
C GLU A 91 17.66 7.17 4.68
N GLU A 92 16.72 7.61 3.84
CA GLU A 92 16.64 9.02 3.39
C GLU A 92 15.89 9.92 4.39
N MET A 93 14.75 9.46 4.90
CA MET A 93 13.79 10.31 5.61
C MET A 93 14.15 10.50 7.09
N ILE A 94 14.80 9.51 7.73
CA ILE A 94 15.23 9.65 9.13
C ILE A 94 16.27 10.78 9.28
N PRO A 95 17.37 10.82 8.49
CA PRO A 95 18.31 11.94 8.55
C PRO A 95 17.66 13.28 8.19
N ALA A 96 16.79 13.31 7.18
CA ALA A 96 16.07 14.53 6.80
C ALA A 96 15.23 15.08 7.95
N TRP A 97 14.54 14.20 8.69
CA TRP A 97 13.79 14.57 9.89
C TRP A 97 14.71 15.05 11.01
N PHE A 98 15.73 14.29 11.41
CA PHE A 98 16.58 14.68 12.54
C PHE A 98 17.37 15.97 12.29
N ASN A 99 17.78 16.23 11.05
CA ASN A 99 18.60 17.41 10.73
C ASN A 99 17.77 18.67 10.46
N ASN A 100 16.56 18.54 9.90
CA ASN A 100 15.76 19.69 9.46
C ASN A 100 14.37 19.79 10.11
N GLY A 101 13.99 18.81 10.94
CA GLY A 101 12.70 18.72 11.61
C GLY A 101 11.64 17.94 10.82
N PHE A 102 10.58 17.53 11.52
CA PHE A 102 9.48 16.75 10.96
C PHE A 102 8.77 17.50 9.82
N PHE A 103 8.49 18.80 10.03
CA PHE A 103 7.80 19.62 9.04
C PHE A 103 8.57 19.67 7.71
N TYR A 104 9.90 19.81 7.76
CA TYR A 104 10.71 19.75 6.54
C TYR A 104 10.53 18.42 5.82
N ALA A 105 10.61 17.29 6.53
CA ALA A 105 10.51 15.97 5.94
C ALA A 105 9.14 15.69 5.28
N VAL A 106 8.04 16.24 5.81
CA VAL A 106 6.68 15.96 5.29
C VAL A 106 6.13 17.04 4.37
N CYS A 107 6.73 18.23 4.32
CA CYS A 107 6.20 19.37 3.59
C CYS A 107 7.17 20.07 2.65
N SER A 108 8.48 19.87 2.79
CA SER A 108 9.45 20.53 1.91
C SER A 108 9.57 19.77 0.59
N GLN A 109 9.46 20.48 -0.54
CA GLN A 109 9.80 19.91 -1.85
C GLN A 109 11.26 19.44 -1.91
N LYS A 110 12.16 20.07 -1.13
CA LYS A 110 13.57 19.67 -1.07
C LYS A 110 13.79 18.29 -0.42
N ALA A 111 12.82 17.79 0.34
CA ALA A 111 12.85 16.44 0.88
C ALA A 111 12.45 15.39 -0.18
N LEU A 112 11.85 15.80 -1.30
CA LEU A 112 11.61 14.94 -2.46
C LEU A 112 12.88 14.83 -3.31
N THR A 113 13.86 14.10 -2.79
CA THR A 113 15.10 13.81 -3.52
C THR A 113 14.83 12.80 -4.65
N PRO A 114 15.71 12.72 -5.68
CA PRO A 114 15.58 11.70 -6.74
C PRO A 114 15.43 10.28 -6.20
N GLN A 115 16.11 9.97 -5.09
CA GLN A 115 16.08 8.68 -4.41
C GLN A 115 14.67 8.40 -3.87
N VAL A 116 14.08 9.37 -3.17
CA VAL A 116 12.74 9.26 -2.57
C VAL A 116 11.68 9.15 -3.65
N GLU A 117 11.81 9.94 -4.71
CA GLU A 117 10.94 9.90 -5.87
C GLU A 117 11.02 8.54 -6.59
N LEU A 118 12.22 7.97 -6.74
CA LEU A 118 12.39 6.62 -7.29
C LEU A 118 11.75 5.57 -6.39
N LEU A 119 11.92 5.65 -5.07
CA LEU A 119 11.28 4.72 -4.12
C LEU A 119 9.75 4.78 -4.21
N LEU A 120 9.18 5.99 -4.32
CA LEU A 120 7.74 6.17 -4.54
C LEU A 120 7.30 5.55 -5.87
N TYR A 121 8.10 5.71 -6.93
CA TYR A 121 7.85 5.12 -8.23
C TYR A 121 7.94 3.59 -8.21
N ILE A 122 8.94 2.99 -7.57
CA ILE A 122 9.06 1.53 -7.44
C ILE A 122 7.90 0.98 -6.59
N ASN A 123 7.50 1.68 -5.51
CA ASN A 123 6.31 1.32 -4.75
C ASN A 123 5.04 1.37 -5.62
N TYR A 124 4.89 2.39 -6.47
CA TYR A 124 3.79 2.48 -7.44
C TYR A 124 3.76 1.29 -8.40
N LEU A 125 4.90 0.93 -8.99
CA LEU A 125 5.00 -0.27 -9.84
C LEU A 125 4.66 -1.56 -9.08
N THR A 126 5.07 -1.64 -7.81
CA THR A 126 4.76 -2.78 -6.94
C THR A 126 3.25 -2.95 -6.75
N LYS A 127 2.44 -1.88 -6.75
CA LYS A 127 0.98 -2.01 -6.66
C LYS A 127 0.35 -2.75 -7.84
N TYR A 128 0.95 -2.67 -9.02
CA TYR A 128 0.52 -3.50 -10.16
C TYR A 128 0.94 -4.96 -10.00
N TYR A 129 2.13 -5.20 -9.44
CA TYR A 129 2.59 -6.57 -9.15
C TYR A 129 1.71 -7.24 -8.08
N GLU A 130 1.27 -6.50 -7.06
CA GLU A 130 0.35 -6.98 -6.02
C GLU A 130 -1.00 -7.48 -6.58
N LEU A 131 -1.40 -7.06 -7.79
CA LEU A 131 -2.63 -7.57 -8.43
C LEU A 131 -2.59 -9.08 -8.71
N ILE A 132 -1.39 -9.68 -8.74
CA ILE A 132 -1.21 -11.13 -8.82
C ILE A 132 -1.82 -11.84 -7.59
N ASP A 133 -1.93 -11.18 -6.42
CA ASP A 133 -2.63 -11.72 -5.24
C ASP A 133 -4.06 -12.12 -5.58
N THR A 134 -4.76 -11.26 -6.32
CA THR A 134 -6.13 -11.52 -6.74
C THR A 134 -6.21 -12.69 -7.70
N LEU A 135 -5.22 -12.88 -8.58
CA LEU A 135 -5.16 -14.05 -9.45
C LEU A 135 -5.06 -15.34 -8.63
N PHE A 136 -4.20 -15.39 -7.61
CA PHE A 136 -4.10 -16.55 -6.73
C PHE A 136 -5.43 -16.86 -6.03
N LEU A 137 -6.16 -15.83 -5.57
CA LEU A 137 -7.49 -16.02 -4.98
C LEU A 137 -8.51 -16.56 -5.98
N VAL A 138 -8.56 -15.99 -7.18
CA VAL A 138 -9.52 -16.40 -8.23
C VAL A 138 -9.22 -17.82 -8.72
N PHE A 139 -7.96 -18.14 -9.00
CA PHE A 139 -7.57 -19.49 -9.44
C PHE A 139 -7.77 -20.53 -8.33
N GLY A 140 -7.52 -20.16 -7.07
CA GLY A 140 -7.80 -21.00 -5.90
C GLY A 140 -9.27 -21.07 -5.49
N LYS A 141 -10.20 -20.49 -6.27
CA LYS A 141 -11.63 -20.39 -5.96
C LYS A 141 -11.92 -19.84 -4.56
N LYS A 142 -11.06 -18.94 -4.06
CA LYS A 142 -11.28 -18.26 -2.78
C LYS A 142 -12.28 -17.12 -2.97
N ASP A 143 -12.95 -16.74 -1.88
CA ASP A 143 -13.90 -15.64 -1.91
C ASP A 143 -13.17 -14.31 -2.19
N LEU A 144 -13.44 -13.73 -3.35
CA LEU A 144 -12.91 -12.44 -3.76
C LEU A 144 -13.75 -11.32 -3.13
N LYS A 145 -13.32 -10.87 -1.96
CA LYS A 145 -13.99 -9.82 -1.19
C LYS A 145 -13.90 -8.47 -1.89
N PHE A 146 -14.97 -7.67 -1.79
CA PHE A 146 -14.99 -6.28 -2.27
C PHE A 146 -13.78 -5.48 -1.80
N LEU A 147 -13.49 -5.56 -0.49
CA LEU A 147 -12.36 -4.86 0.13
C LEU A 147 -11.03 -5.15 -0.58
N HIS A 148 -10.78 -6.38 -1.04
CA HIS A 148 -9.50 -6.75 -1.62
C HIS A 148 -9.31 -6.15 -3.01
N TRP A 149 -10.19 -6.46 -3.97
CA TRP A 149 -10.00 -6.00 -5.35
C TRP A 149 -10.18 -4.47 -5.47
N TYR A 150 -11.07 -3.88 -4.68
CA TYR A 150 -11.25 -2.42 -4.63
C TYR A 150 -10.00 -1.74 -4.09
N HIS A 151 -9.42 -2.25 -2.99
CA HIS A 151 -8.20 -1.70 -2.42
C HIS A 151 -7.04 -1.78 -3.41
N HIS A 152 -6.78 -2.94 -4.02
CA HIS A 152 -5.65 -3.07 -4.96
C HIS A 152 -5.79 -2.16 -6.18
N ALA A 153 -6.99 -2.09 -6.80
CA ALA A 153 -7.21 -1.20 -7.94
C ALA A 153 -7.05 0.28 -7.56
N MET A 154 -7.71 0.72 -6.48
CA MET A 154 -7.69 2.13 -6.09
C MET A 154 -6.34 2.56 -5.50
N THR A 155 -5.56 1.67 -4.89
CA THR A 155 -4.23 2.01 -4.35
C THR A 155 -3.23 2.28 -5.47
N ALA A 156 -3.32 1.59 -6.61
CA ALA A 156 -2.51 1.91 -7.79
C ALA A 156 -2.84 3.31 -8.33
N ILE A 157 -4.12 3.65 -8.45
CA ILE A 157 -4.57 5.00 -8.85
C ILE A 157 -4.13 6.05 -7.84
N LEU A 158 -4.22 5.76 -6.54
CA LEU A 158 -3.77 6.66 -5.48
C LEU A 158 -2.29 6.98 -5.63
N CYS A 159 -1.43 5.98 -5.79
CA CYS A 159 0.01 6.18 -5.97
C CYS A 159 0.31 7.03 -7.22
N GLN A 160 -0.41 6.81 -8.32
CA GLN A 160 -0.28 7.62 -9.53
C GLN A 160 -0.62 9.09 -9.28
N VAL A 161 -1.75 9.38 -8.63
CA VAL A 161 -2.17 10.76 -8.33
C VAL A 161 -1.16 11.47 -7.41
N GLN A 162 -0.59 10.75 -6.44
CA GLN A 162 0.42 11.33 -5.55
C GLN A 162 1.76 11.60 -6.24
N LEU A 163 2.18 10.71 -7.15
CA LEU A 163 3.38 10.91 -7.98
C LEU A 163 3.23 12.10 -8.93
N GLU A 164 2.10 12.19 -9.65
CA GLU A 164 1.81 13.33 -10.54
C GLU A 164 1.73 14.67 -9.80
N SER A 165 1.41 14.65 -8.50
CA SER A 165 1.26 15.86 -7.68
C SER A 165 2.50 16.20 -6.84
N GLU A 166 3.59 15.44 -7.00
CA GLU A 166 4.84 15.59 -6.23
C GLU A 166 4.59 15.64 -4.70
N THR A 167 3.55 14.95 -4.21
CA THR A 167 3.12 15.06 -2.81
C THR A 167 4.13 14.38 -1.89
N ILE A 168 5.09 15.14 -1.35
CA ILE A 168 6.14 14.60 -0.48
C ILE A 168 5.57 13.86 0.73
N THR A 169 4.48 14.35 1.34
CA THR A 169 3.83 13.69 2.49
C THR A 169 3.50 12.21 2.25
N SER A 170 3.33 11.79 0.99
CA SER A 170 3.04 10.40 0.62
C SER A 170 4.09 9.39 1.12
N TRP A 171 5.34 9.79 1.34
CA TRP A 171 6.37 8.86 1.86
C TRP A 171 5.99 8.30 3.24
N THR A 172 5.31 9.09 4.09
CA THR A 172 4.90 8.64 5.44
C THR A 172 3.86 7.52 5.34
N VAL A 173 2.84 7.73 4.51
CA VAL A 173 1.76 6.77 4.22
C VAL A 173 2.31 5.51 3.57
N VAL A 174 3.20 5.68 2.59
CA VAL A 174 3.86 4.56 1.91
C VAL A 174 4.72 3.77 2.87
N SER A 175 5.49 4.42 3.74
CA SER A 175 6.35 3.73 4.73
C SER A 175 5.52 2.92 5.73
N LEU A 176 4.42 3.49 6.24
CA LEU A 176 3.48 2.77 7.12
C LEU A 176 2.85 1.59 6.38
N ASN A 177 2.41 1.76 5.13
CA ASN A 177 1.88 0.68 4.31
C ASN A 177 2.91 -0.44 4.07
N LEU A 178 4.14 -0.09 3.72
CA LEU A 178 5.23 -1.04 3.50
C LEU A 178 5.54 -1.84 4.76
N PHE A 179 5.58 -1.21 5.94
CA PHE A 179 5.73 -1.91 7.21
C PHE A 179 4.62 -2.95 7.42
N VAL A 180 3.37 -2.57 7.18
CA VAL A 180 2.24 -3.51 7.26
C VAL A 180 2.37 -4.63 6.23
N HIS A 181 2.81 -4.32 5.00
CA HIS A 181 3.00 -5.29 3.92
C HIS A 181 4.10 -6.30 4.26
N VAL A 182 5.21 -5.88 4.87
CA VAL A 182 6.24 -6.80 5.39
C VAL A 182 5.61 -7.83 6.32
N VAL A 183 4.85 -7.38 7.32
CA VAL A 183 4.22 -8.27 8.32
C VAL A 183 3.15 -9.17 7.67
N MET A 184 2.32 -8.61 6.78
CA MET A 184 1.20 -9.30 6.14
C MET A 184 1.66 -10.38 5.16
N TYR A 185 2.59 -10.06 4.26
CA TYR A 185 3.12 -11.01 3.28
C TYR A 185 4.00 -12.07 3.93
N TYR A 186 4.77 -11.71 4.96
CA TYR A 186 5.50 -12.71 5.75
C TYR A 186 4.55 -13.69 6.43
N TYR A 187 3.44 -13.21 7.00
CA TYR A 187 2.39 -14.08 7.53
C TYR A 187 1.84 -15.04 6.44
N TYR A 188 1.49 -14.54 5.26
CA TYR A 188 1.01 -15.41 4.17
C TYR A 188 2.06 -16.43 3.74
N PHE A 189 3.34 -16.04 3.65
CA PHE A 189 4.43 -16.97 3.42
C PHE A 189 4.47 -18.10 4.47
N LEU A 190 4.39 -17.77 5.76
CA LEU A 190 4.35 -18.76 6.85
C LEU A 190 3.15 -19.72 6.73
N THR A 191 1.99 -19.23 6.29
CA THR A 191 0.82 -20.10 6.06
C THR A 191 1.07 -21.14 4.96
N THR A 192 1.93 -20.84 3.96
CA THR A 192 2.29 -21.82 2.92
C THR A 192 3.21 -22.94 3.42
N LEU A 193 3.85 -22.75 4.58
CA LEU A 193 4.64 -23.74 5.30
C LEU A 193 3.80 -24.54 6.30
N ASN A 194 2.48 -24.30 6.34
CA ASN A 194 1.54 -24.86 7.32
C ASN A 194 1.88 -24.49 8.78
N ILE A 195 2.62 -23.39 9.00
CA ILE A 195 2.90 -22.85 10.33
C ILE A 195 1.65 -22.14 10.83
N ARG A 196 1.13 -22.56 11.98
CA ARG A 196 -0.04 -21.93 12.60
C ARG A 196 0.39 -20.68 13.36
N VAL A 197 -0.09 -19.54 12.92
CA VAL A 197 0.27 -18.24 13.48
C VAL A 197 -0.87 -17.68 14.32
N TRP A 198 -0.65 -17.55 15.64
CA TRP A 198 -1.62 -17.01 16.59
C TRP A 198 -1.90 -15.51 16.43
N TRP A 199 -0.95 -14.74 15.92
CA TRP A 199 -1.07 -13.28 15.81
C TRP A 199 -1.83 -12.76 14.57
N LYS A 200 -2.57 -13.61 13.84
CA LYS A 200 -3.32 -13.20 12.64
C LYS A 200 -4.27 -12.02 12.86
N LYS A 201 -4.87 -11.93 14.06
CA LYS A 201 -5.80 -10.86 14.43
C LYS A 201 -5.08 -9.51 14.53
N TYR A 202 -3.85 -9.50 15.03
CA TYR A 202 -3.07 -8.28 15.20
C TYR A 202 -2.64 -7.66 13.86
N ILE A 203 -2.54 -8.45 12.79
CA ILE A 203 -2.30 -7.92 11.43
C ILE A 203 -3.41 -6.95 11.03
N THR A 204 -4.67 -7.34 11.22
CA THR A 204 -5.82 -6.47 10.93
C THR A 204 -5.87 -5.26 11.87
N VAL A 205 -5.42 -5.39 13.12
CA VAL A 205 -5.33 -4.27 14.07
C VAL A 205 -4.27 -3.26 13.60
N ILE A 206 -3.09 -3.72 13.22
CA ILE A 206 -2.01 -2.87 12.70
C ILE A 206 -2.45 -2.16 11.41
N GLN A 207 -3.17 -2.84 10.51
CA GLN A 207 -3.76 -2.20 9.31
C GLN A 207 -4.71 -1.06 9.66
N ILE A 208 -5.59 -1.25 10.66
CA ILE A 208 -6.51 -0.20 11.12
C ILE A 208 -5.73 0.98 11.72
N ILE A 209 -4.74 0.69 12.56
CA ILE A 209 -3.88 1.73 13.17
C ILE A 209 -3.15 2.52 12.07
N GLN A 210 -2.61 1.84 11.05
CA GLN A 210 -1.96 2.48 9.91
C GLN A 210 -2.90 3.50 9.23
N PHE A 211 -4.13 3.10 8.85
CA PHE A 211 -5.05 4.06 8.23
C PHE A 211 -5.42 5.24 9.12
N VAL A 212 -5.54 5.04 10.44
CA VAL A 212 -5.79 6.14 11.39
C VAL A 212 -4.61 7.12 11.42
N LEU A 213 -3.37 6.60 11.44
CA LEU A 213 -2.16 7.42 11.40
C LEU A 213 -2.05 8.18 10.07
N ASP A 214 -2.30 7.52 8.94
CA ASP A 214 -2.24 8.13 7.61
C ASP A 214 -3.21 9.31 7.49
N ILE A 215 -4.48 9.10 7.88
CA ILE A 215 -5.51 10.14 7.85
C ILE A 215 -5.11 11.31 8.77
N THR A 216 -4.56 11.02 9.94
CA THR A 216 -4.10 12.04 10.89
C THR A 216 -2.98 12.90 10.27
N ILE A 217 -1.96 12.27 9.69
CA ILE A 217 -0.83 12.98 9.06
C ILE A 217 -1.31 13.83 7.89
N ILE A 218 -2.14 13.28 7.00
CA ILE A 218 -2.69 14.01 5.85
C ILE A 218 -3.55 15.19 6.31
N SER A 219 -4.35 15.02 7.36
CA SER A 219 -5.19 16.10 7.90
C SER A 219 -4.34 17.22 8.47
N LEU A 220 -3.27 16.90 9.21
CA LEU A 220 -2.33 17.90 9.76
C LEU A 220 -1.62 18.69 8.66
N VAL A 221 -1.15 17.99 7.62
CA VAL A 221 -0.50 18.63 6.47
C VAL A 221 -1.48 19.50 5.69
N SER A 222 -2.68 18.98 5.42
CA SER A 222 -3.72 19.72 4.69
C SER A 222 -4.17 20.96 5.46
N TYR A 223 -4.34 20.86 6.78
CA TYR A 223 -4.61 21.99 7.65
C TYR A 223 -3.53 23.07 7.53
N THR A 224 -2.26 22.66 7.62
CA THR A 224 -1.14 23.60 7.56
C THR A 224 -1.05 24.31 6.21
N TYR A 225 -1.26 23.58 5.11
CA TYR A 225 -1.35 24.15 3.76
C TYR A 225 -2.47 25.18 3.65
N ILE A 226 -3.67 24.86 4.13
CA ILE A 226 -4.83 25.75 4.05
C ILE A 226 -4.62 26.99 4.92
N ALA A 227 -4.14 26.81 6.16
CA ALA A 227 -3.85 27.90 7.08
C ALA A 227 -2.81 28.86 6.50
N TYR A 228 -1.72 28.35 5.93
CA TYR A 228 -0.69 29.21 5.33
C TYR A 228 -1.19 29.99 4.09
N ASN A 229 -1.92 29.33 3.18
CA ASN A 229 -2.26 29.92 1.88
C ASN A 229 -3.57 30.71 1.85
N TYR A 230 -4.57 30.33 2.65
CA TYR A 230 -5.91 30.93 2.62
C TYR A 230 -6.30 31.65 3.90
N HIS A 231 -5.72 31.27 5.05
CA HIS A 231 -6.05 31.84 6.36
C HIS A 231 -4.80 32.15 7.20
N PRO A 232 -3.92 33.08 6.76
CA PRO A 232 -2.60 33.28 7.35
C PRO A 232 -2.61 33.76 8.81
N THR A 233 -3.77 34.20 9.32
CA THR A 233 -3.97 34.53 10.73
C THR A 233 -4.10 33.30 11.63
N TRP A 234 -4.29 32.11 11.06
CA TRP A 234 -4.35 30.85 11.79
C TRP A 234 -2.95 30.34 12.10
N ILE A 235 -2.85 29.54 13.17
CA ILE A 235 -1.60 28.87 13.55
C ILE A 235 -1.20 27.95 12.39
N ASN A 236 -0.03 28.20 11.81
CA ASN A 236 0.53 27.41 10.73
C ASN A 236 2.03 27.20 10.96
N TRP A 237 2.58 26.13 10.39
CA TRP A 237 4.00 25.77 10.52
C TRP A 237 4.79 26.01 9.23
N GLY A 238 4.27 26.84 8.33
CA GLY A 238 4.85 27.15 7.02
C GLY A 238 4.06 26.56 5.85
N ASN A 239 4.54 26.81 4.62
CA ASN A 239 3.91 26.25 3.43
C ASN A 239 4.25 24.76 3.28
N CYS A 240 3.33 24.00 2.70
CA CYS A 240 3.52 22.59 2.40
C CYS A 240 3.46 22.36 0.88
N HIS A 241 4.43 21.65 0.33
CA HIS A 241 4.42 21.30 -1.08
C HIS A 241 3.42 20.18 -1.34
N GLY A 242 2.56 20.37 -2.33
CA GLY A 242 1.59 19.36 -2.77
C GLY A 242 0.33 19.99 -3.35
N ASN A 243 -0.62 19.14 -3.73
CA ASN A 243 -1.88 19.55 -4.34
C ASN A 243 -3.06 19.19 -3.43
N LEU A 244 -3.92 20.17 -3.13
CA LEU A 244 -5.12 19.97 -2.31
C LEU A 244 -6.08 18.92 -2.89
N TRP A 245 -6.15 18.81 -4.23
CA TRP A 245 -6.93 17.77 -4.89
C TRP A 245 -6.39 16.38 -4.57
N ALA A 246 -5.08 16.17 -4.69
CA ALA A 246 -4.43 14.90 -4.39
C ALA A 246 -4.55 14.55 -2.90
N ALA A 247 -4.42 15.53 -2.01
CA ALA A 247 -4.63 15.35 -0.57
C ALA A 247 -6.07 14.93 -0.26
N SER A 248 -7.06 15.60 -0.84
CA SER A 248 -8.48 15.29 -0.64
C SER A 248 -8.86 13.92 -1.19
N PHE A 249 -8.36 13.57 -2.38
CA PHE A 249 -8.54 12.25 -2.98
C PHE A 249 -7.92 11.15 -2.12
N GLY A 250 -6.69 11.36 -1.65
CA GLY A 250 -5.99 10.44 -0.76
C GLY A 250 -6.71 10.24 0.57
N ALA A 251 -7.10 11.33 1.23
CA ALA A 251 -7.86 11.28 2.49
C ALA A 251 -9.19 10.53 2.33
N GLY A 252 -9.94 10.81 1.25
CA GLY A 252 -11.19 10.12 0.96
C GLY A 252 -11.03 8.62 0.75
N LEU A 253 -10.00 8.20 0.00
CA LEU A 253 -9.72 6.77 -0.21
C LEU A 253 -9.25 6.06 1.07
N LEU A 254 -8.36 6.68 1.84
CA LEU A 254 -7.89 6.08 3.10
C LEU A 254 -9.03 5.96 4.11
N ALA A 255 -9.93 6.95 4.17
CA ALA A 255 -11.14 6.87 4.99
C ALA A 255 -12.05 5.71 4.53
N SER A 256 -12.21 5.51 3.21
CA SER A 256 -13.01 4.38 2.70
C SER A 256 -12.39 3.04 3.07
N TYR A 257 -11.05 2.91 3.02
CA TYR A 257 -10.34 1.71 3.46
C TYR A 257 -10.52 1.46 4.95
N LEU A 258 -10.34 2.48 5.79
CA LEU A 258 -10.53 2.36 7.23
C LEU A 258 -11.91 1.78 7.57
N LEU A 259 -12.98 2.32 6.97
CA LEU A 259 -14.33 1.82 7.17
C LEU A 259 -14.50 0.36 6.73
N LEU A 260 -13.93 -0.02 5.59
CA LEU A 260 -13.99 -1.40 5.10
C LEU A 260 -13.20 -2.37 5.99
N PHE A 261 -12.04 -1.96 6.52
CA PHE A 261 -11.24 -2.76 7.44
C PHE A 261 -11.90 -2.91 8.82
N ILE A 262 -12.51 -1.85 9.35
CA ILE A 262 -13.32 -1.92 10.58
C ILE A 262 -14.49 -2.89 10.38
N LYS A 263 -15.23 -2.77 9.27
CA LYS A 263 -16.33 -3.69 8.93
C LYS A 263 -15.84 -5.12 8.83
N PHE A 264 -14.70 -5.36 8.17
CA PHE A 264 -14.08 -6.67 8.06
C PHE A 264 -13.70 -7.25 9.44
N PHE A 265 -13.10 -6.43 10.31
CA PHE A 265 -12.69 -6.84 11.66
C PHE A 265 -13.90 -7.25 12.50
N ILE A 266 -14.94 -6.42 12.54
CA ILE A 266 -16.17 -6.71 13.29
C ILE A 266 -16.81 -8.01 12.77
N THR A 267 -16.92 -8.14 11.46
CA THR A 267 -17.56 -9.31 10.81
C THR A 267 -16.78 -10.61 11.06
N THR A 268 -15.45 -10.54 11.17
CA THR A 268 -14.57 -11.72 11.28
C THR A 268 -14.31 -12.11 12.74
N TYR A 269 -14.18 -11.14 13.65
CA TYR A 269 -13.70 -11.39 15.02
C TYR A 269 -14.74 -11.10 16.11
N ASN A 270 -15.75 -10.26 15.86
CA ASN A 270 -16.72 -9.86 16.87
C ASN A 270 -18.12 -10.48 16.67
N LYS A 271 -18.28 -11.46 15.77
CA LYS A 271 -19.55 -12.19 15.69
C LYS A 271 -19.74 -13.04 16.96
N PRO A 272 -20.87 -12.90 17.68
CA PRO A 272 -21.19 -13.80 18.79
C PRO A 272 -21.27 -15.23 18.24
N LYS A 273 -20.64 -16.18 18.95
CA LYS A 273 -20.82 -17.60 18.66
C LYS A 273 -22.32 -17.87 18.78
N VAL A 274 -23.01 -18.11 17.67
CA VAL A 274 -24.40 -18.59 17.71
C VAL A 274 -24.38 -19.85 18.57
N ALA A 275 -25.06 -19.79 19.72
CA ALA A 275 -25.22 -20.94 20.60
C ALA A 275 -25.76 -22.10 19.74
N LYS A 276 -25.05 -23.24 19.75
CA LYS A 276 -25.59 -24.48 19.19
C LYS A 276 -26.98 -24.66 19.83
N LYS A 277 -28.06 -24.55 19.06
CA LYS A 277 -29.37 -25.01 19.52
C LYS A 277 -29.21 -26.49 19.85
N THR A 278 -29.26 -26.81 21.14
CA THR A 278 -29.40 -28.18 21.61
C THR A 278 -30.68 -28.70 20.99
N VAL A 279 -30.56 -29.67 20.08
CA VAL A 279 -31.71 -30.40 19.57
C VAL A 279 -32.20 -31.24 20.75
N GLU A 280 -33.34 -30.87 21.32
CA GLU A 280 -34.04 -31.74 22.26
C GLU A 280 -34.37 -33.06 21.55
N PRO A 281 -34.11 -34.22 22.18
CA PRO A 281 -34.52 -35.49 21.62
C PRO A 281 -36.05 -35.53 21.59
N LYS A 282 -36.62 -35.71 20.39
CA LYS A 282 -38.03 -36.07 20.24
C LYS A 282 -38.27 -37.33 21.08
N LYS A 283 -39.11 -37.23 22.10
CA LYS A 283 -39.69 -38.41 22.74
C LYS A 283 -40.60 -39.07 21.71
N GLU A 284 -40.28 -40.30 21.35
CA GLU A 284 -41.19 -41.20 20.65
C GLU A 284 -42.41 -41.46 21.57
N GLN A 285 -43.60 -41.24 21.01
CA GLN A 285 -44.87 -41.81 21.45
C GLN A 285 -45.46 -42.56 20.26
#